data_AF-A0A1N7N9D6-F1
#
_entry.id   AF-A0A1N7N9D6-F1
#
_cell.length_a   1.000
_cell.length_b   1.000
_cell.length_c   1.000
_cell.angle_alpha   90.00
_cell.angle_beta   90.00
_cell.angle_gamma   90.00
#
_symmetry.space_group_name_H-M   'P 1'
#
loop_
_entity.id
_entity.type
_entity.pdbx_description
1 polymer ?
#
loop_
_entity_poly.entity_id
_entity_poly.type
_entity_poly.pdbx_seq_one_letter_code
_entity_poly.pdbx_strand_id
1 'polypeptide(L)' 'MIDMMKIHEHARALYHARGAKAQAEAAQKARQLEETGAKAEADIWRAIQRSISEMRGAHQA' A
#
# COMPACT_ATOMS: atom_id res chain seq x y z
N MET A 1 4.26 -6.58 -15.71
CA MET A 1 3.05 -6.90 -14.93
C MET A 1 3.54 -7.23 -13.53
N ILE A 2 3.24 -6.40 -12.53
CA ILE A 2 3.64 -6.70 -11.14
C ILE A 2 2.57 -7.63 -10.57
N ASP A 3 2.98 -8.80 -10.07
CA ASP A 3 2.07 -9.76 -9.45
C ASP A 3 1.48 -9.22 -8.15
N MET A 4 0.18 -9.44 -7.92
CA MET A 4 -0.47 -9.09 -6.66
C MET A 4 0.26 -9.65 -5.43
N MET A 5 0.84 -10.85 -5.54
CA MET A 5 1.68 -11.46 -4.49
C MET A 5 2.80 -10.53 -4.04
N LYS A 6 3.52 -9.92 -4.99
CA LYS A 6 4.60 -8.96 -4.69
C LYS A 6 4.07 -7.72 -4.01
N ILE A 7 2.88 -7.24 -4.40
CA ILE A 7 2.21 -6.10 -3.76
C ILE A 7 1.90 -6.43 -2.28
N HIS A 8 1.36 -7.62 -2.01
CA HIS A 8 1.06 -8.06 -0.65
C HIS A 8 2.31 -8.26 0.20
N GLU A 9 3.38 -8.85 -0.35
CA GLU A 9 4.67 -8.98 0.36
C GLU A 9 5.28 -7.61 0.66
N HIS A 10 5.24 -6.68 -0.30
CA HIS A 10 5.73 -5.32 -0.09
C HIS A 10 4.91 -4.59 0.97
N ALA A 11 3.59 -4.73 0.94
CA ALA A 11 2.66 -4.18 1.92
C ALA A 11 2.95 -4.73 3.32
N ARG A 12 3.18 -6.04 3.44
CA ARG A 12 3.51 -6.71 4.71
C ARG A 12 4.84 -6.23 5.25
N ALA A 13 5.89 -6.16 4.43
CA ALA A 13 7.20 -5.67 4.83
C ALA A 13 7.14 -4.20 5.27
N LEU A 14 6.41 -3.36 4.52
CA LEU A 14 6.22 -1.95 4.84
C LEU A 14 5.45 -1.79 6.16
N TYR A 15 4.38 -2.57 6.37
CA TYR A 15 3.61 -2.57 7.62
C TYR A 15 4.44 -3.06 8.80
N HIS A 16 5.24 -4.11 8.64
CA HIS A 16 6.11 -4.60 9.71
C HIS A 16 7.19 -3.57 10.10
N ALA A 17 7.70 -2.81 9.13
CA ALA A 17 8.74 -1.80 9.36
C ALA A 17 8.20 -0.47 9.91
N ARG A 18 7.01 -0.04 9.46
CA ARG A 18 6.46 1.32 9.70
C ARG A 18 5.16 1.32 10.49
N GLY A 19 4.53 0.17 10.70
CA GLY A 19 3.26 0.01 11.42
C GLY A 19 2.16 0.90 10.86
N ALA A 20 1.53 1.68 11.72
CA ALA A 20 0.48 2.63 11.36
C ALA A 20 0.92 3.71 10.35
N LYS A 21 2.22 4.02 10.25
CA LYS A 21 2.74 4.98 9.27
C LYS A 21 2.78 4.43 7.85
N ALA A 22 2.80 3.10 7.68
CA ALA A 22 2.84 2.46 6.37
C ALA A 22 1.63 2.83 5.49
N GLN A 23 0.44 2.90 6.10
CA GLN A 23 -0.79 3.29 5.40
C GLN A 23 -0.72 4.75 4.92
N ALA A 24 -0.20 5.65 5.77
CA ALA A 24 -0.08 7.07 5.43
C ALA A 24 0.93 7.30 4.30
N GLU A 25 2.07 6.60 4.32
CA GLU A 25 3.06 6.68 3.25
C GLU A 25 2.54 6.10 1.93
N ALA A 26 1.81 4.98 1.98
CA ALA A 26 1.21 4.40 0.78
C ALA A 26 0.16 5.35 0.17
N ALA A 27 -0.68 5.97 1.01
CA ALA A 27 -1.67 6.94 0.56
C ALA A 27 -1.02 8.22 -0.01
N GLN A 28 0.04 8.74 0.62
CA GLN A 28 0.75 9.91 0.14
C GLN A 28 1.42 9.64 -1.21
N LYS A 29 2.07 8.48 -1.35
CA LYS A 29 2.77 8.10 -2.58
C LYS A 29 1.82 7.83 -3.73
N ALA A 30 0.67 7.21 -3.46
CA ALA A 30 -0.40 7.07 -4.46
C ALA A 30 -0.82 8.43 -5.03
N ARG A 31 -1.07 9.44 -4.17
CA ARG A 31 -1.45 10.79 -4.63
C ARG A 31 -0.36 11.44 -5.46
N GLN A 32 0.90 11.40 -4.99
CA GLN A 32 2.02 11.97 -5.75
C GLN A 32 2.16 11.33 -7.13
N LEU A 33 1.93 10.03 -7.24
CA LEU A 33 1.99 9.32 -8.52
C LEU A 33 0.78 9.63 -9.43
N GLU A 34 -0.40 9.89 -8.86
CA GLU A 34 -1.54 10.41 -9.62
C GLU A 34 -1.23 11.80 -10.18
N GLU A 35 -0.56 12.66 -9.40
CA GLU A 35 -0.15 14.01 -9.81
C GLU A 35 0.95 14.00 -10.88
N THR A 36 1.88 13.05 -10.83
CA THR A 36 2.93 12.90 -11.85
C THR A 36 2.45 12.19 -13.13
N GLY A 37 1.20 11.73 -13.16
CA GLY A 37 0.62 10.99 -14.29
C GLY A 37 0.93 9.48 -14.31
N ALA A 38 1.63 8.97 -13.29
CA ALA A 38 1.98 7.57 -13.11
C ALA A 38 0.81 6.73 -12.52
N LYS A 39 -0.32 6.71 -13.23
CA LYS A 39 -1.55 5.99 -12.79
C LYS A 39 -1.33 4.51 -12.45
N ALA A 40 -0.48 3.82 -13.21
CA ALA A 40 -0.21 2.40 -12.97
C ALA A 40 0.48 2.17 -11.62
N GLU A 41 1.43 3.04 -11.26
CA GLU A 41 2.08 2.95 -9.96
C GLU A 41 1.14 3.42 -8.84
N ALA A 42 0.34 4.47 -9.06
CA ALA A 42 -0.67 4.90 -8.11
C ALA A 42 -1.66 3.76 -7.74
N ASP A 43 -2.08 2.95 -8.71
CA ASP A 43 -2.94 1.79 -8.46
C ASP A 43 -2.25 0.73 -7.58
N ILE A 44 -0.96 0.47 -7.82
CA ILE A 44 -0.14 -0.42 -6.98
C ILE A 44 -0.11 0.11 -5.54
N TRP A 45 0.16 1.40 -5.33
CA TRP A 45 0.20 1.99 -3.99
C TRP A 45 -1.16 1.98 -3.29
N ARG A 46 -2.27 2.15 -4.03
CA ARG A 46 -3.62 1.97 -3.48
C ARG A 46 -3.92 0.52 -3.11
N ALA A 47 -3.45 -0.46 -3.90
CA ALA A 47 -3.55 -1.87 -3.56
C ALA A 47 -2.76 -2.20 -2.27
N ILE A 48 -1.53 -1.69 -2.14
CA ILE A 48 -0.72 -1.78 -0.90
C ILE A 48 -1.48 -1.20 0.29
N GLN A 49 -2.03 0.01 0.15
CA GLN A 49 -2.77 0.68 1.22
C GLN A 49 -4.00 -0.12 1.66
N ARG A 50 -4.74 -0.72 0.72
CA ARG A 50 -5.88 -1.60 1.02
C ARG A 50 -5.43 -2.84 1.78
N SER A 51 -4.40 -3.55 1.31
CA SER A 51 -3.84 -4.72 2.01
C SER A 51 -3.40 -4.38 3.44
N ILE A 52 -2.74 -3.24 3.65
CA ILE A 52 -2.35 -2.79 5.00
C ILE A 52 -3.58 -2.54 5.87
N SER A 53 -4.62 -1.90 5.32
CA SER A 53 -5.86 -1.64 6.06
C SER A 53 -6.60 -2.93 6.42
N GLU A 54 -6.64 -3.91 5.50
CA GLU A 54 -7.23 -5.22 5.75
C GLU A 54 -6.44 -6.00 6.80
N MET A 55 -5.11 -5.98 6.76
CA MET A 55 -4.26 -6.58 7.80
C MET A 55 -4.49 -5.96 9.19
N ARG A 56 -4.73 -4.64 9.26
CA ARG A 56 -5.06 -3.95 10.52
C ARG A 56 -6.48 -4.27 11.00
N GLY A 57 -7.44 -4.35 10.08
CA GLY A 57 -8.85 -4.68 10.38
C GLY A 57 -9.04 -6.14 10.79
N ALA A 58 -8.34 -7.07 10.14
CA ALA A 58 -8.33 -8.49 10.50
C ALA A 58 -7.69 -8.76 11.89
N HIS A 59 -6.94 -7.80 12.43
CA HIS A 59 -6.37 -7.87 13.78
C HIS A 59 -7.27 -7.22 14.86
N GLN A 60 -8.45 -6.74 14.48
CA GLN A 60 -9.43 -6.06 15.36
C GLN A 60 -10.76 -6.83 15.46
N ALA A 61 -10.80 -8.10 15.06
CA ALA A 61 -11.95 -9.00 15.23
C ALA A 61 -11.68 -10.04 16.33
#